data_AF-A0A969NW36-F1
#
_entry.id   AF-A0A969NW36-F1
#
_cell.length_a   1.000
_cell.length_b   1.000
_cell.length_c   1.000
_cell.angle_alpha   90.00
_cell.angle_beta   90.00
_cell.angle_gamma   90.00
#
_symmetry.space_group_name_H-M   'P 1'
#
loop_
_entity.id
_entity.type
_entity.pdbx_description
1 polymer ?
#
loop_
_entity_poly.entity_id
_entity_poly.type
_entity_poly.pdbx_seq_one_letter_code
_entity_poly.pdbx_strand_id
1 'polypeptide(L)'
;MKTQRSPGCYFLGNLSVCKRDAEPAPSWKMTSKQDSEGSYYYAPEDKPQKAIRPAQKRTWEYPDRQGKPLVRVVRIDDGKGSKPKRWQEHWNGREWIKGLKGIKRVNIPIYRYRE
;
A
#
# COMPACT_ATOMS: atom_id res chain seq x y z
N MET A 1 32.49 -37.55 -2.07
CA MET A 1 32.56 -36.20 -2.67
C MET A 1 31.85 -35.24 -1.74
N LYS A 2 32.57 -34.28 -1.13
CA LYS A 2 31.99 -33.31 -0.20
C LYS A 2 31.14 -32.33 -1.01
N THR A 3 29.83 -32.32 -0.79
CA THR A 3 28.89 -31.37 -1.39
C THR A 3 29.24 -29.98 -0.86
N GLN A 4 30.00 -29.20 -1.62
CA GLN A 4 30.24 -27.79 -1.33
C GLN A 4 28.88 -27.07 -1.44
N ARG A 5 28.24 -26.83 -0.29
CA ARG A 5 27.11 -25.90 -0.19
C ARG A 5 27.67 -24.50 -0.42
N SER A 6 27.42 -23.92 -1.59
CA SER A 6 27.61 -22.48 -1.77
C SER A 6 26.67 -21.74 -0.81
N PRO A 7 27.18 -20.86 0.06
CA PRO A 7 26.32 -20.02 0.89
C PRO A 7 25.51 -19.10 -0.04
N GLY A 8 24.18 -19.07 0.11
CA GLY A 8 23.30 -18.19 -0.66
C GLY A 8 22.20 -18.86 -1.48
N CYS A 9 22.10 -20.20 -1.53
CA CYS A 9 20.98 -20.87 -2.20
C CYS A 9 19.93 -21.39 -1.20
N TYR A 10 18.65 -21.06 -1.43
CA TYR A 10 17.51 -21.53 -0.65
C TYR A 10 16.48 -22.24 -1.54
N PHE A 11 15.62 -23.06 -0.93
CA PHE A 11 14.62 -23.85 -1.65
C PHE A 11 13.22 -23.26 -1.46
N LEU A 12 12.48 -23.12 -2.56
CA LEU A 12 11.05 -22.79 -2.58
C LEU A 12 10.29 -24.00 -3.09
N GLY A 13 9.84 -24.88 -2.19
CA GLY A 13 9.26 -26.16 -2.57
C GLY A 13 10.29 -27.07 -3.24
N ASN A 14 10.06 -27.46 -4.49
CA ASN A 14 10.99 -28.27 -5.30
C ASN A 14 12.00 -27.44 -6.11
N LEU A 15 11.97 -26.11 -6.01
CA LEU A 15 12.87 -25.23 -6.75
C LEU A 15 14.06 -24.81 -5.88
N SER A 16 15.28 -25.06 -6.35
CA SER A 16 16.50 -24.50 -5.77
C SER A 16 16.78 -23.12 -6.36
N VAL A 17 16.71 -22.07 -5.54
CA VAL A 17 16.97 -20.68 -5.93
C VAL A 17 18.27 -20.23 -5.28
N CYS A 18 19.30 -19.99 -6.09
CA CYS A 18 20.50 -19.32 -5.62
C CYS A 18 20.29 -17.81 -5.62
N LYS A 19 20.74 -17.11 -4.57
CA LYS A 19 21.09 -15.68 -4.63
C LYS A 19 22.17 -15.57 -5.70
N ARG A 20 21.76 -15.39 -6.95
CA ARG A 20 22.67 -15.00 -8.02
C ARG A 20 22.82 -13.51 -7.87
N ASP A 21 24.05 -13.03 -7.91
CA ASP A 21 24.41 -11.67 -8.31
C ASP A 21 23.93 -11.42 -9.75
N ALA A 22 22.61 -11.56 -9.97
CA ALA A 22 21.98 -11.44 -11.25
C ALA A 22 22.02 -9.97 -11.63
N GLU A 23 22.45 -9.71 -12.87
CA GLU A 23 22.43 -8.36 -13.41
C GLU A 23 21.00 -7.81 -13.29
N PRO A 24 20.86 -6.58 -12.77
CA PRO A 24 19.55 -5.98 -12.64
C PRO A 24 18.92 -5.80 -14.02
N ALA A 25 17.58 -5.78 -14.08
CA ALA A 25 16.89 -5.51 -15.34
C ALA A 25 17.36 -4.16 -15.93
N PRO A 26 17.39 -4.01 -17.27
CA PRO A 26 17.70 -2.73 -17.90
C PRO A 26 16.88 -1.59 -17.29
N SER A 27 17.52 -0.46 -17.02
CA SER A 27 16.94 0.71 -16.32
C SER A 27 16.61 0.49 -14.84
N TRP A 28 17.38 -0.32 -14.11
CA TRP A 28 17.34 -0.40 -12.65
C TRP A 28 18.66 0.07 -12.04
N LYS A 29 18.57 0.99 -11.07
CA LYS A 29 19.72 1.51 -10.31
C LYS A 29 19.83 0.86 -8.95
N MET A 30 21.08 0.63 -8.52
CA MET A 30 21.40 0.21 -7.17
C MET A 30 20.94 1.28 -6.17
N THR A 31 20.19 0.89 -5.15
CA THR A 31 19.74 1.79 -4.08
C THR A 31 20.71 1.79 -2.90
N SER A 32 20.58 2.75 -2.00
CA SER A 32 21.39 2.83 -0.77
C SER A 32 20.95 1.84 0.33
N LYS A 33 19.90 1.05 0.11
CA LYS A 33 19.41 0.08 1.11
C LYS A 33 20.07 -1.28 0.89
N GLN A 34 20.41 -1.93 1.99
CA GLN A 34 20.95 -3.29 2.02
C GLN A 34 19.99 -4.24 2.74
N ASP A 35 20.03 -5.52 2.36
CA ASP A 35 19.44 -6.60 3.14
C ASP A 35 20.32 -6.94 4.36
N SER A 36 19.86 -7.86 5.21
CA SER A 36 20.60 -8.29 6.41
C SER A 36 21.91 -9.02 6.10
N GLU A 37 22.18 -9.35 4.84
CA GLU A 37 23.39 -10.05 4.38
C GLU A 37 24.30 -9.12 3.55
N GLY A 38 23.98 -7.83 3.46
CA GLY A 38 24.80 -6.81 2.82
C GLY A 38 24.56 -6.62 1.32
N SER A 39 23.61 -7.35 0.70
CA SER A 39 23.25 -7.17 -0.70
C SER A 39 22.39 -5.92 -0.90
N TYR A 40 22.70 -5.10 -1.90
CA TYR A 40 21.94 -3.88 -2.21
C TYR A 40 20.63 -4.19 -2.94
N TYR A 41 19.57 -3.44 -2.63
CA TYR A 41 18.34 -3.49 -3.43
C TYR A 41 18.53 -2.71 -4.73
N TYR A 42 18.04 -3.24 -5.85
CA TYR A 42 17.90 -2.51 -7.10
C TYR A 42 16.46 -2.01 -7.25
N ALA A 43 16.28 -0.83 -7.84
CA ALA A 43 14.97 -0.27 -8.16
C ALA A 43 15.00 0.37 -9.54
N PRO A 44 13.86 0.48 -10.25
CA PRO A 44 13.80 1.19 -11.51
C PRO A 44 14.42 2.58 -11.40
N GLU A 45 15.17 2.99 -12.42
CA GLU A 45 15.59 4.37 -12.65
C GLU A 45 14.38 5.30 -12.60
N ASP A 46 14.65 6.54 -12.17
CA ASP A 46 13.70 7.45 -11.54
C ASP A 46 12.26 7.35 -12.06
N LYS A 47 11.37 6.85 -11.19
CA LYS A 47 9.93 6.93 -11.47
C LYS A 47 9.60 8.41 -11.67
N PRO A 48 8.87 8.78 -12.73
CA PRO A 48 8.46 10.16 -12.93
C PRO A 48 7.81 10.68 -11.66
N GLN A 49 8.31 11.80 -11.15
CA GLN A 49 7.74 12.42 -9.96
C GLN A 49 6.29 12.75 -10.26
N LYS A 50 5.37 12.18 -9.48
CA LYS A 50 3.94 12.43 -9.67
C LYS A 50 3.70 13.92 -9.54
N ALA A 51 2.96 14.50 -10.49
CA ALA A 51 2.59 15.91 -10.44
C ALA A 51 1.94 16.26 -9.10
N ILE A 52 2.30 17.45 -8.58
CA ILE A 52 1.73 17.97 -7.34
C ILE A 52 0.23 18.23 -7.57
N ARG A 53 -0.61 17.68 -6.69
CA ARG A 53 -2.06 17.92 -6.72
C ARG A 53 -2.36 19.28 -6.10
N PRO A 54 -3.29 20.07 -6.65
CA PRO A 54 -3.71 21.34 -6.03
C PRO A 54 -4.40 21.10 -4.68
N ALA A 55 -4.42 22.14 -3.86
CA ALA A 55 -5.06 22.11 -2.55
C ALA A 55 -6.56 21.86 -2.69
N GLN A 56 -7.08 20.84 -2.00
CA GLN A 56 -8.49 20.47 -2.07
C GLN A 56 -8.91 19.58 -0.90
N LYS A 57 -10.20 19.65 -0.56
CA LYS A 57 -10.88 18.73 0.36
C LYS A 57 -11.84 17.85 -0.43
N ARG A 58 -11.73 16.54 -0.29
CA ARG A 58 -12.65 15.57 -0.89
C ARG A 58 -13.25 14.69 0.20
N THR A 59 -14.54 14.42 0.06
CA THR A 59 -15.29 13.50 0.91
C THR A 59 -15.91 12.43 0.03
N TRP A 60 -15.76 11.17 0.42
CA TRP A 60 -16.48 10.05 -0.20
C TRP A 60 -17.38 9.41 0.84
N GLU A 61 -18.67 9.42 0.59
CA GLU A 61 -19.66 8.81 1.46
C GLU A 61 -20.04 7.42 0.94
N TYR A 62 -20.11 6.48 1.86
CA TYR A 62 -20.47 5.09 1.62
C TYR A 62 -21.70 4.81 2.49
N PRO A 63 -22.92 4.98 1.95
CA PRO A 63 -24.12 4.63 2.68
C PRO A 63 -24.18 3.12 2.93
N ASP A 64 -25.05 2.68 3.84
CA ASP A 64 -25.36 1.27 3.98
C ASP A 64 -26.11 0.74 2.74
N ARG A 65 -26.42 -0.57 2.75
CA ARG A 65 -27.16 -1.23 1.66
C ARG A 65 -28.60 -0.74 1.51
N GLN A 66 -29.14 -0.03 2.49
CA GLN A 66 -30.46 0.59 2.46
C GLN A 66 -30.40 2.08 2.06
N GLY A 67 -29.21 2.60 1.73
CA GLY A 67 -29.01 4.00 1.34
C GLY A 67 -28.86 4.97 2.51
N LYS A 68 -28.79 4.50 3.76
CA LYS A 68 -28.64 5.39 4.93
C LYS A 68 -27.16 5.75 5.15
N PRO A 69 -26.85 6.94 5.69
CA PRO A 69 -25.48 7.32 6.01
C PRO A 69 -24.81 6.30 6.96
N LEU A 70 -23.63 5.80 6.59
CA LEU A 70 -22.92 4.78 7.38
C LEU A 70 -21.46 5.18 7.61
N VAL A 71 -20.67 5.34 6.56
CA VAL A 71 -19.24 5.68 6.64
C VAL A 71 -18.88 6.74 5.62
N ARG A 72 -17.94 7.61 5.95
CA ARG A 72 -17.28 8.48 4.97
C ARG A 72 -15.77 8.52 5.14
N VAL A 73 -15.08 8.84 4.06
CA VAL A 73 -13.64 9.07 4.02
C VAL A 73 -13.39 10.52 3.66
N VAL A 74 -12.60 11.20 4.48
CA VAL A 74 -12.18 12.58 4.23
C VAL A 74 -10.71 12.57 3.83
N ARG A 75 -10.39 13.29 2.76
CA ARG A 75 -9.02 13.56 2.31
C ARG A 75 -8.82 15.05 2.14
N ILE A 76 -7.68 15.53 2.60
CA ILE A 76 -7.19 16.90 2.39
C ILE A 76 -5.82 16.83 1.74
N ASP A 77 -5.71 17.40 0.54
CA ASP A 77 -4.45 17.68 -0.14
C ASP A 77 -4.11 19.16 0.11
N ASP A 78 -2.86 19.46 0.44
CA ASP A 78 -2.39 20.80 0.83
C ASP A 78 -1.85 21.65 -0.32
N GLY A 79 -1.79 21.10 -1.53
CA GLY A 79 -1.23 21.78 -2.70
C GLY A 79 0.30 21.78 -2.78
N LYS A 80 1.01 21.18 -1.81
CA LYS A 80 2.48 21.28 -1.68
C LYS A 80 3.21 19.98 -1.98
N GLY A 81 2.49 18.94 -2.42
CA GLY A 81 3.05 17.63 -2.71
C GLY A 81 3.36 16.79 -1.46
N SER A 82 2.93 17.25 -0.28
CA SER A 82 3.10 16.50 0.96
C SER A 82 2.13 15.31 1.03
N LYS A 83 2.34 14.43 2.02
CA LYS A 83 1.44 13.31 2.26
C LYS A 83 0.05 13.85 2.68
N PRO A 84 -1.03 13.51 1.96
CA PRO A 84 -2.35 14.07 2.25
C PRO A 84 -2.85 13.62 3.63
N LYS A 85 -3.56 14.50 4.33
CA LYS A 85 -4.28 14.15 5.55
C LYS A 85 -5.52 13.35 5.15
N ARG A 86 -5.71 12.18 5.75
CA ARG A 86 -6.86 11.32 5.46
C ARG A 86 -7.33 10.60 6.71
N TRP A 87 -8.64 10.52 6.88
CA TRP A 87 -9.26 9.77 7.97
C TRP A 87 -10.64 9.28 7.56
N GLN A 88 -11.21 8.43 8.41
CA GLN A 88 -12.51 7.79 8.22
C GLN A 88 -13.42 8.23 9.35
N GLU A 89 -14.72 8.32 9.07
CA GLU A 89 -15.75 8.68 10.03
C GLU A 89 -16.97 7.77 9.83
N HIS A 90 -17.74 7.54 10.88
CA HIS A 90 -19.02 6.83 10.83
C HIS A 90 -20.15 7.74 11.27
N TRP A 91 -21.36 7.50 10.75
CA TRP A 91 -22.55 8.21 11.17
C TRP A 91 -23.08 7.62 12.48
N ASN A 92 -23.32 8.46 13.49
CA ASN A 92 -23.90 8.02 14.77
C ASN A 92 -25.43 8.24 14.86
N GLY A 93 -26.07 8.66 13.76
CA GLY A 93 -27.49 9.06 13.73
C GLY A 93 -27.71 10.57 13.76
N ARG A 94 -26.71 11.36 14.16
CA ARG A 94 -26.79 12.82 14.28
C ARG A 94 -25.64 13.55 13.60
N GLU A 95 -24.43 13.01 13.71
CA GLU A 95 -23.21 13.61 13.18
C GLU A 95 -22.19 12.53 12.77
N TRP A 96 -21.13 12.99 12.11
CA TRP A 96 -20.03 12.16 11.67
C TRP A 96 -18.94 12.11 12.73
N ILE A 97 -18.67 10.92 13.28
CA ILE A 97 -17.68 10.70 14.32
C ILE A 97 -16.44 10.01 13.76
N LYS A 98 -15.26 10.51 14.12
CA LYS A 98 -13.97 9.95 13.68
C LYS A 98 -13.78 8.49 14.09
N GLY A 99 -13.34 7.68 13.14
CA GLY A 99 -13.17 6.23 13.28
C GLY A 99 -14.38 5.43 12.78
N LEU A 100 -14.23 4.11 12.73
CA LEU A 100 -15.25 3.15 12.27
C LEU A 100 -15.85 2.34 13.43
N LYS A 101 -15.86 2.88 14.66
CA LYS A 101 -16.11 2.09 15.88
C LYS A 101 -17.41 1.29 15.76
N GLY A 102 -17.31 -0.05 15.83
CA GLY A 102 -18.44 -0.97 15.76
C GLY A 102 -18.99 -1.28 14.35
N ILE A 103 -18.51 -0.59 13.29
CA ILE A 103 -18.96 -0.83 11.93
C ILE A 103 -18.22 -2.03 11.32
N LYS A 104 -18.95 -3.12 11.05
CA LYS A 104 -18.40 -4.28 10.34
C LYS A 104 -18.16 -3.92 8.88
N ARG A 105 -17.00 -4.29 8.33
CA ARG A 105 -16.63 -4.02 6.92
C ARG A 105 -17.63 -4.59 5.91
N VAL A 106 -18.31 -5.69 6.26
CA VAL A 106 -19.36 -6.31 5.44
C VAL A 106 -20.53 -5.36 5.13
N ASN A 107 -20.78 -4.40 6.01
CA ASN A 107 -21.86 -3.43 5.84
C ASN A 107 -21.46 -2.25 4.92
N ILE A 108 -20.17 -2.09 4.60
CA ILE A 108 -19.67 -0.97 3.79
C ILE A 108 -19.59 -1.42 2.33
N PRO A 109 -20.39 -0.84 1.41
CA PRO A 109 -20.57 -1.36 0.05
C PRO A 109 -19.28 -1.51 -0.78
N ILE A 110 -18.27 -0.67 -0.53
CA ILE A 110 -17.00 -0.71 -1.29
C ILE A 110 -16.27 -2.05 -1.18
N TYR A 111 -16.48 -2.82 -0.11
CA TYR A 111 -15.80 -4.10 0.06
C TYR A 111 -16.45 -5.25 -0.72
N ARG A 112 -17.52 -5.00 -1.49
CA ARG A 112 -18.12 -5.94 -2.45
C ARG A 112 -18.31 -7.37 -1.90
N TYR A 113 -18.66 -7.49 -0.62
CA TYR A 113 -19.07 -8.79 -0.07
C TYR A 113 -20.33 -9.26 -0.81
N ARG A 114 -20.43 -10.59 -1.02
CA ARG A 114 -21.50 -11.23 -1.80
C ARG A 114 -22.86 -10.65 -1.42
N GLU A 115 -23.57 -10.17 -2.44
CA GLU A 115 -24.92 -9.61 -2.36
C GLU A 115 -25.97 -10.72 -2.26
#